data_AF-A0A7V4MQM9-F1
#
_entry.id   AF-A0A7V4MQM9-F1
#
_cell.length_a   1.000
_cell.length_b   1.000
_cell.length_c   1.000
_cell.angle_alpha   90.00
_cell.angle_beta   90.00
_cell.angle_gamma   90.00
#
_symmetry.space_group_name_H-M   'P 1'
#
loop_
_entity.id
_entity.type
_entity.pdbx_description
1 polymer ?
#
loop_
_entity_poly.entity_id
_entity_poly.type
_entity_poly.pdbx_seq_one_letter_code
_entity_poly.pdbx_strand_id
1 'polypeptide(L)'
;MMKLERNNLFGAFMHLRKVLAGCLVFLFIILSAGQLMAGTVYVSLSGDDSFAGTNWATALRTITNGIAKASFGDTVLISNGFYTVTSQIVLNKGITVKGFGGRDNVRVARTGAQTNRIFYLSHSDAVIEGMTISNGYFSAAAVGSRGAGIYITAGTVRDCHITKNIAYRGCGIYMVGGRVENSIISSNLQITGGSTEYGGGIAIEGVSCVVTGCTFVRNSARSWGRSYGGGGYMSAGLIVNCMFSNNYNNSHAAYSASGTMAGGLYMTGGTVRDSLFVTNTCMQGNDCANGGGAIYMSGGLVERCVFKNNIGNGGINGNPGGGGAIRAAGGTVRNCVFYGNKVTTGGHGGAIWLSGGSPVVENCTIVGNTNSAGSYEGGGIYMSAGTVRNCIVYYNPALGTAANLYVAGGSAINNCAYPLVSGAGNIDAAPDFINRLGLDFRLMVGSPCIDSGTNQAWMVSATDYANNPRIYNSIVDMGAYEFQGNGTGPLSGNFTADP
;
A
#
# COMPACT_ATOMS: atom_id res chain seq x y z
N MET A 1 -71.26 -39.31 -23.27
CA MET A 1 -71.42 -37.85 -23.03
C MET A 1 -70.69 -37.36 -21.77
N MET A 2 -69.55 -37.95 -21.37
CA MET A 2 -68.91 -37.67 -20.07
C MET A 2 -67.38 -37.44 -20.18
N LYS A 3 -66.89 -37.11 -21.38
CA LYS A 3 -65.46 -36.82 -21.65
C LYS A 3 -65.18 -35.38 -22.05
N LEU A 4 -66.20 -34.56 -22.32
CA LEU A 4 -66.02 -33.17 -22.79
C LEU A 4 -65.99 -32.13 -21.65
N GLU A 5 -66.61 -32.37 -20.49
CA GLU A 5 -66.70 -31.35 -19.43
C GLU A 5 -65.44 -31.26 -18.54
N ARG A 6 -64.63 -32.33 -18.46
CA ARG A 6 -63.41 -32.33 -17.64
C ARG A 6 -62.30 -31.41 -18.17
N ASN A 7 -62.29 -31.13 -19.47
CA ASN A 7 -61.26 -30.30 -20.11
C ASN A 7 -61.51 -28.78 -19.91
N ASN A 8 -62.77 -28.36 -19.76
CA ASN A 8 -63.10 -26.94 -19.54
C ASN A 8 -62.82 -26.48 -18.11
N LEU A 9 -63.03 -27.34 -17.11
CA LEU A 9 -62.70 -27.01 -15.70
C LEU A 9 -61.19 -26.87 -15.48
N PHE A 10 -60.39 -27.72 -16.12
CA PHE A 10 -58.92 -27.67 -16.02
C PHE A 10 -58.34 -26.41 -16.67
N GLY A 11 -58.89 -25.98 -17.82
CA GLY A 11 -58.50 -24.74 -18.49
C GLY A 11 -58.83 -23.48 -17.68
N ALA A 12 -60.01 -23.45 -17.03
CA ALA A 12 -60.41 -22.34 -16.17
C ALA A 12 -59.55 -22.21 -14.91
N PHE A 13 -59.19 -23.33 -14.26
CA PHE A 13 -58.27 -23.34 -13.12
C PHE A 13 -56.84 -22.90 -13.50
N MET A 14 -56.40 -23.23 -14.71
CA MET A 14 -55.08 -22.84 -15.22
C MET A 14 -55.02 -21.35 -15.59
N HIS A 15 -56.12 -20.76 -16.06
CA HIS A 15 -56.24 -19.32 -16.27
C HIS A 15 -56.30 -18.53 -14.95
N LEU A 16 -57.06 -19.02 -13.95
CA LEU A 16 -57.13 -18.36 -12.65
C LEU A 16 -55.77 -18.35 -11.93
N ARG A 17 -54.99 -19.44 -12.02
CA ARG A 17 -53.60 -19.50 -11.51
C ARG A 17 -52.65 -18.54 -12.22
N LYS A 18 -52.76 -18.37 -13.54
CA LYS A 18 -51.94 -17.41 -14.30
C LYS A 18 -52.29 -15.96 -13.98
N VAL A 19 -53.58 -15.66 -13.76
CA VAL A 19 -54.04 -14.32 -13.35
C VAL A 19 -53.62 -14.01 -11.91
N LEU A 20 -53.76 -14.95 -10.97
CA LEU A 20 -53.29 -14.77 -9.59
C LEU A 20 -51.76 -14.68 -9.49
N ALA A 21 -51.00 -15.47 -10.25
CA ALA A 21 -49.54 -15.36 -10.32
C ALA A 21 -49.12 -14.03 -10.97
N GLY A 22 -49.83 -13.59 -12.01
CA GLY A 22 -49.63 -12.28 -12.63
C GLY A 22 -49.90 -11.13 -11.67
N CYS A 23 -51.00 -11.18 -10.90
CA CYS A 23 -51.34 -10.17 -9.90
C CYS A 23 -50.36 -10.16 -8.71
N LEU A 24 -49.85 -11.32 -8.26
CA LEU A 24 -48.82 -11.41 -7.22
C LEU A 24 -47.47 -10.86 -7.69
N VAL A 25 -47.09 -11.11 -8.94
CA VAL A 25 -45.88 -10.54 -9.56
C VAL A 25 -46.05 -9.03 -9.77
N PHE A 26 -47.24 -8.55 -10.19
CA PHE A 26 -47.52 -7.12 -10.32
C PHE A 26 -47.56 -6.40 -8.97
N LEU A 27 -48.08 -7.05 -7.92
CA LEU A 27 -48.06 -6.53 -6.55
C LEU A 27 -46.62 -6.48 -6.00
N PHE A 28 -45.77 -7.47 -6.31
CA PHE A 28 -44.34 -7.44 -5.99
C PHE A 28 -43.57 -6.36 -6.78
N ILE A 29 -43.93 -6.12 -8.04
CA ILE A 29 -43.34 -5.05 -8.87
C ILE A 29 -43.76 -3.66 -8.36
N ILE A 30 -44.99 -3.48 -7.89
CA ILE A 30 -45.43 -2.21 -7.30
C ILE A 30 -44.86 -2.01 -5.88
N LEU A 31 -44.64 -3.08 -5.10
CA LEU A 31 -43.92 -3.01 -3.81
C LEU A 31 -42.39 -2.81 -3.95
N SER A 32 -41.82 -3.05 -5.13
CA SER A 32 -40.40 -2.79 -5.45
C SER A 32 -40.16 -1.53 -6.30
N ALA A 33 -41.22 -0.93 -6.85
CA ALA A 33 -41.18 0.35 -7.57
C ALA A 33 -41.06 1.57 -6.63
N GLY A 34 -41.15 1.36 -5.31
CA GLY A 34 -40.73 2.32 -4.31
C GLY A 34 -39.22 2.33 -4.10
N GLN A 35 -38.41 2.42 -5.16
CA GLN A 35 -37.05 2.94 -4.98
C GLN A 35 -37.22 4.40 -4.56
N LEU A 36 -37.28 4.63 -3.25
CA LEU A 36 -37.04 5.95 -2.69
C LEU A 36 -35.74 6.46 -3.34
N MET A 37 -35.88 7.45 -4.22
CA MET A 37 -34.74 8.18 -4.75
C MET A 37 -33.89 8.59 -3.56
N ALA A 38 -32.60 8.23 -3.59
CA ALA A 38 -31.64 8.62 -2.56
C ALA A 38 -31.79 10.12 -2.26
N GLY A 39 -32.20 10.43 -1.03
CA GLY A 39 -32.41 11.79 -0.58
C GLY A 39 -31.09 12.50 -0.30
N THR A 40 -31.14 13.82 -0.17
CA THR A 40 -30.02 14.61 0.35
C THR A 40 -30.41 15.27 1.65
N VAL A 41 -29.60 15.05 2.68
CA VAL A 41 -29.68 15.72 3.98
C VAL A 41 -28.56 16.76 4.05
N TYR A 42 -28.91 18.03 4.22
CA TYR A 42 -27.98 19.15 4.19
C TYR A 42 -27.48 19.50 5.59
N VAL A 43 -26.17 19.70 5.75
CA VAL A 43 -25.51 20.07 7.02
C VAL A 43 -24.68 21.33 6.84
N SER A 44 -24.87 22.35 7.68
CA SER A 44 -24.14 23.62 7.62
C SER A 44 -23.81 24.19 9.00
N LEU A 45 -22.69 24.93 9.12
CA LEU A 45 -22.30 25.59 10.38
C LEU A 45 -23.32 26.62 10.88
N SER A 46 -24.07 27.24 9.97
CA SER A 46 -25.17 28.16 10.29
C SER A 46 -26.53 27.48 10.44
N GLY A 47 -26.57 26.14 10.34
CA GLY A 47 -27.80 25.36 10.45
C GLY A 47 -28.32 25.23 11.88
N ASP A 48 -29.45 24.55 12.03
CA ASP A 48 -30.09 24.23 13.31
C ASP A 48 -30.50 22.75 13.32
N ASP A 49 -30.15 22.03 14.38
CA ASP A 49 -30.44 20.59 14.49
C ASP A 49 -31.94 20.27 14.67
N SER A 50 -32.78 21.29 14.90
CA SER A 50 -34.25 21.17 14.87
C SER A 50 -34.83 21.19 13.44
N PHE A 51 -34.05 21.58 12.43
CA PHE A 51 -34.53 21.68 11.06
C PHE A 51 -34.65 20.32 10.35
N ALA A 52 -35.40 20.32 9.24
CA ALA A 52 -35.68 19.12 8.46
C ALA A 52 -34.48 18.60 7.64
N GLY A 53 -33.52 19.47 7.29
CA GLY A 53 -32.35 19.08 6.51
C GLY A 53 -32.59 18.90 5.02
N THR A 54 -33.69 19.37 4.44
CA THR A 54 -34.08 19.04 3.05
C THR A 54 -33.47 19.95 1.98
N ASN A 55 -32.89 21.09 2.38
CA ASN A 55 -32.15 22.04 1.55
C ASN A 55 -31.22 22.90 2.43
N TRP A 56 -30.42 23.76 1.83
CA TRP A 56 -29.48 24.64 2.55
C TRP A 56 -30.14 25.62 3.53
N ALA A 57 -31.35 26.11 3.25
CA ALA A 57 -32.06 27.02 4.16
C ALA A 57 -32.57 26.31 5.43
N THR A 58 -32.81 25.00 5.35
CA THR A 58 -33.22 24.15 6.47
C THR A 58 -32.11 23.18 6.87
N ALA A 59 -30.84 23.50 6.65
CA ALA A 59 -29.73 22.59 6.92
C ALA A 59 -29.60 22.30 8.43
N LEU A 60 -29.26 21.06 8.78
CA LEU A 60 -28.91 20.71 10.16
C LEU A 60 -27.55 21.30 10.51
N ARG A 61 -27.29 21.53 11.81
CA ARG A 61 -26.02 22.10 12.25
C ARG A 61 -24.89 21.09 12.30
N THR A 62 -25.21 19.87 12.72
CA THR A 62 -24.22 18.83 13.05
C THR A 62 -24.28 17.64 12.10
N ILE A 63 -23.11 17.07 11.82
CA ILE A 63 -22.97 15.88 10.97
C ILE A 63 -23.73 14.69 11.57
N THR A 64 -23.66 14.52 12.90
CA THR A 64 -24.34 13.42 13.61
C THR A 64 -25.85 13.49 13.46
N ASN A 65 -26.47 14.68 13.55
CA ASN A 65 -27.91 14.81 13.30
C ASN A 65 -28.25 14.61 11.82
N GLY A 66 -27.38 15.03 10.90
CA GLY A 66 -27.51 14.68 9.48
C GLY A 66 -27.55 13.17 9.24
N ILE A 67 -26.64 12.42 9.84
CA ILE A 67 -26.59 10.95 9.78
C ILE A 67 -27.83 10.31 10.45
N ALA A 68 -28.29 10.86 11.57
CA ALA A 68 -29.49 10.38 12.25
C ALA A 68 -30.73 10.51 11.35
N LYS A 69 -30.85 11.65 10.63
CA LYS A 69 -31.95 11.96 9.71
C LYS A 69 -31.91 11.14 8.41
N ALA A 70 -30.72 10.83 7.92
CA ALA A 70 -30.53 10.09 6.68
C ALA A 70 -31.02 8.63 6.76
N SER A 71 -31.66 8.18 5.68
CA SER A 71 -32.09 6.81 5.42
C SER A 71 -31.11 6.10 4.49
N PHE A 72 -31.22 4.77 4.37
CA PHE A 72 -30.38 3.98 3.47
C PHE A 72 -30.39 4.55 2.04
N GLY A 73 -29.22 4.70 1.44
CA GLY A 73 -29.00 5.29 0.12
C GLY A 73 -28.80 6.81 0.13
N ASP A 74 -29.21 7.52 1.18
CA ASP A 74 -29.14 8.98 1.23
C ASP A 74 -27.70 9.53 1.23
N THR A 75 -27.57 10.80 0.85
CA THR A 75 -26.36 11.59 1.02
C THR A 75 -26.52 12.64 2.10
N VAL A 76 -25.64 12.63 3.10
CA VAL A 76 -25.42 13.75 4.02
C VAL A 76 -24.41 14.70 3.39
N LEU A 77 -24.88 15.82 2.84
CA LEU A 77 -24.07 16.82 2.15
C LEU A 77 -23.68 17.95 3.11
N ILE A 78 -22.38 18.11 3.34
CA ILE A 78 -21.81 19.03 4.32
C ILE A 78 -21.29 20.29 3.61
N SER A 79 -21.77 21.47 3.98
CA SER A 79 -21.26 22.74 3.41
C SER A 79 -19.79 22.99 3.76
N ASN A 80 -19.14 23.91 3.06
CA ASN A 80 -17.77 24.33 3.36
C ASN A 80 -17.64 24.80 4.82
N GLY A 81 -16.53 24.45 5.48
CA GLY A 81 -16.24 24.92 6.82
C GLY A 81 -15.46 23.94 7.70
N PHE A 82 -15.25 24.36 8.94
CA PHE A 82 -14.58 23.59 9.98
C PHE A 82 -15.60 23.03 10.97
N TYR A 83 -15.80 21.72 10.95
CA TYR A 83 -16.74 20.99 11.79
C TYR A 83 -16.00 20.32 12.95
N THR A 84 -16.32 20.77 14.15
CA THR A 84 -15.73 20.28 15.38
C THR A 84 -16.38 18.97 15.83
N VAL A 85 -15.54 18.01 16.22
CA VAL A 85 -15.95 16.68 16.70
C VAL A 85 -15.59 16.52 18.18
N THR A 86 -16.61 16.40 19.03
CA THR A 86 -16.47 16.16 20.48
C THR A 86 -16.67 14.70 20.87
N SER A 87 -17.38 13.93 20.05
CA SER A 87 -17.57 12.47 20.19
C SER A 87 -17.44 11.78 18.83
N GLN A 88 -17.10 10.50 18.81
CA GLN A 88 -16.90 9.74 17.57
C GLN A 88 -18.15 9.78 16.68
N ILE A 89 -17.96 10.06 15.40
CA ILE A 89 -19.02 9.99 14.38
C ILE A 89 -19.10 8.54 13.89
N VAL A 90 -20.24 7.90 14.13
CA VAL A 90 -20.49 6.50 13.75
C VAL A 90 -21.31 6.45 12.46
N LEU A 91 -20.78 5.73 11.47
CA LEU A 91 -21.42 5.48 10.19
C LEU A 91 -21.74 3.99 10.05
N ASN A 92 -22.89 3.60 10.61
CA ASN A 92 -23.40 2.22 10.65
C ASN A 92 -24.59 1.98 9.70
N LYS A 93 -24.91 2.97 8.85
CA LYS A 93 -25.94 2.88 7.80
C LYS A 93 -25.28 2.94 6.43
N GLY A 94 -25.91 2.32 5.43
CA GLY A 94 -25.52 2.47 4.03
C GLY A 94 -25.88 3.83 3.47
N ILE A 95 -25.13 4.86 3.83
CA ILE A 95 -25.31 6.26 3.39
C ILE A 95 -23.98 6.85 2.97
N THR A 96 -24.03 7.94 2.20
CA THR A 96 -22.85 8.72 1.83
C THR A 96 -22.74 9.98 2.70
N VAL A 97 -21.59 10.22 3.33
CA VAL A 97 -21.27 11.49 4.00
C VAL A 97 -20.26 12.23 3.14
N LYS A 98 -20.66 13.36 2.56
CA LYS A 98 -19.91 14.05 1.50
C LYS A 98 -19.64 15.51 1.83
N GLY A 99 -18.39 15.95 1.67
CA GLY A 99 -18.02 17.35 1.71
C GLY A 99 -18.37 18.08 0.41
N PHE A 100 -19.10 19.19 0.52
CA PHE A 100 -19.35 20.11 -0.59
C PHE A 100 -18.03 20.79 -0.99
N GLY A 101 -17.76 20.89 -2.29
CA GLY A 101 -16.50 21.46 -2.79
C GLY A 101 -15.24 20.61 -2.58
N GLY A 102 -15.35 19.40 -2.02
CA GLY A 102 -14.24 18.46 -1.88
C GLY A 102 -13.32 18.70 -0.67
N ARG A 103 -12.25 17.89 -0.58
CA ARG A 103 -11.45 17.72 0.64
C ARG A 103 -10.81 18.97 1.22
N ASP A 104 -10.53 19.97 0.38
CA ASP A 104 -9.89 21.21 0.81
C ASP A 104 -10.89 22.21 1.41
N ASN A 105 -12.20 21.99 1.22
CA ASN A 105 -13.25 22.91 1.63
C ASN A 105 -14.02 22.48 2.88
N VAL A 106 -14.05 21.18 3.19
CA VAL A 106 -14.70 20.64 4.38
C VAL A 106 -13.68 19.98 5.27
N ARG A 107 -13.54 20.48 6.49
CA ARG A 107 -12.64 19.91 7.51
C ARG A 107 -13.44 19.42 8.71
N VAL A 108 -13.32 18.14 9.01
CA VAL A 108 -13.87 17.50 10.19
C VAL A 108 -12.73 17.18 11.15
N ALA A 109 -12.76 17.78 12.34
CA ALA A 109 -11.63 17.69 13.25
C ALA A 109 -12.04 17.73 14.72
N ARG A 110 -11.30 17.02 15.55
CA ARG A 110 -11.42 17.11 17.01
C ARG A 110 -10.87 18.44 17.51
N THR A 111 -11.49 19.00 18.55
CA THR A 111 -10.96 20.14 19.33
C THR A 111 -10.88 19.78 20.82
N GLY A 112 -9.98 20.41 21.57
CA GLY A 112 -9.84 20.23 23.02
C GLY A 112 -8.83 19.15 23.42
N ALA A 113 -8.88 18.69 24.67
CA ALA A 113 -7.92 17.73 25.25
C ALA A 113 -8.42 16.27 25.28
N GLN A 114 -9.71 16.04 24.99
CA GLN A 114 -10.32 14.72 25.08
C GLN A 114 -9.74 13.75 24.03
N THR A 115 -9.62 12.47 24.39
CA THR A 115 -9.27 11.42 23.44
C THR A 115 -10.48 11.06 22.61
N ASN A 116 -10.44 11.27 21.30
CA ASN A 116 -11.52 10.91 20.41
C ASN A 116 -11.02 10.50 19.01
N ARG A 117 -11.61 9.41 18.50
CA ARG A 117 -11.54 9.04 17.08
C ARG A 117 -12.54 9.89 16.30
N ILE A 118 -12.20 10.33 15.08
CA ILE A 118 -13.13 11.14 14.28
C ILE A 118 -14.27 10.27 13.73
N PHE A 119 -13.96 9.26 12.92
CA PHE A 119 -14.96 8.43 12.25
C PHE A 119 -14.82 6.93 12.56
N TYR A 120 -15.95 6.23 12.67
CA TYR A 120 -16.03 4.77 12.68
C TYR A 120 -17.03 4.30 11.62
N LEU A 121 -16.58 3.49 10.66
CA LEU A 121 -17.41 2.94 9.59
C LEU A 121 -17.60 1.44 9.81
N SER A 122 -18.86 1.00 9.79
CA SER A 122 -19.21 -0.40 10.04
C SER A 122 -20.28 -0.97 9.11
N HIS A 123 -20.60 -0.28 8.03
CA HIS A 123 -21.57 -0.74 7.03
C HIS A 123 -20.90 -0.81 5.64
N SER A 124 -21.16 -1.86 4.88
CA SER A 124 -20.52 -2.09 3.56
C SER A 124 -20.78 -0.95 2.58
N ASP A 125 -21.99 -0.40 2.60
CA ASP A 125 -22.41 0.69 1.71
C ASP A 125 -22.21 2.09 2.31
N ALA A 126 -21.56 2.19 3.48
CA ALA A 126 -21.20 3.48 4.05
C ALA A 126 -20.05 4.11 3.24
N VAL A 127 -20.20 5.38 2.87
CA VAL A 127 -19.17 6.13 2.15
C VAL A 127 -18.83 7.42 2.88
N ILE A 128 -17.54 7.70 3.02
CA ILE A 128 -17.03 9.03 3.35
C ILE A 128 -16.30 9.58 2.12
N GLU A 129 -16.68 10.78 1.70
CA GLU A 129 -16.19 11.39 0.46
C GLU A 129 -15.82 12.86 0.63
N GLY A 130 -14.68 13.26 0.06
CA GLY A 130 -14.42 14.67 -0.25
C GLY A 130 -14.27 15.58 0.97
N MET A 131 -13.56 15.13 2.02
CA MET A 131 -13.30 15.97 3.21
C MET A 131 -11.91 15.74 3.79
N THR A 132 -11.43 16.74 4.54
CA THR A 132 -10.26 16.62 5.40
C THR A 132 -10.66 16.09 6.78
N ILE A 133 -9.99 15.04 7.24
CA ILE A 133 -10.22 14.38 8.54
C ILE A 133 -8.94 14.53 9.36
N SER A 134 -9.03 15.23 10.50
CA SER A 134 -7.81 15.62 11.19
C SER A 134 -7.89 15.76 12.70
N ASN A 135 -6.72 15.83 13.34
CA ASN A 135 -6.53 16.06 14.77
C ASN A 135 -7.20 15.00 15.66
N GLY A 136 -7.57 13.84 15.11
CA GLY A 136 -7.98 12.68 15.90
C GLY A 136 -6.86 12.34 16.87
N TYR A 137 -7.21 12.12 18.13
CA TYR A 137 -6.27 11.73 19.18
C TYR A 137 -6.90 10.61 19.97
N PHE A 138 -6.44 9.38 19.80
CA PHE A 138 -6.99 8.25 20.53
C PHE A 138 -5.89 7.57 21.32
N SER A 139 -5.90 7.81 22.64
CA SER A 139 -4.91 7.34 23.61
C SER A 139 -5.65 6.70 24.79
N ALA A 140 -6.17 5.50 24.60
CA ALA A 140 -6.56 4.64 25.72
C ALA A 140 -5.30 3.94 26.26
N ALA A 141 -5.06 4.03 27.57
CA ALA A 141 -3.91 3.41 28.25
C ALA A 141 -3.85 1.87 28.08
N ALA A 142 -4.94 1.24 27.64
CA ALA A 142 -5.01 -0.18 27.32
C ALA A 142 -5.09 -0.38 25.79
N VAL A 143 -3.99 -0.82 25.15
CA VAL A 143 -3.81 -1.62 23.89
C VAL A 143 -4.79 -1.53 22.69
N GLY A 144 -5.79 -0.65 22.70
CA GLY A 144 -6.89 -0.55 21.74
C GLY A 144 -6.90 0.75 20.94
N SER A 145 -5.88 1.59 21.10
CA SER A 145 -5.76 2.90 20.45
C SER A 145 -5.53 2.81 18.94
N ARG A 146 -6.61 2.57 18.19
CA ARG A 146 -6.60 2.28 16.75
C ARG A 146 -7.39 3.33 15.96
N GLY A 147 -6.83 3.80 14.85
CA GLY A 147 -7.58 4.60 13.87
C GLY A 147 -8.09 5.90 14.47
N ALA A 148 -7.21 6.82 14.88
CA ALA A 148 -7.66 8.08 15.49
C ALA A 148 -8.34 9.00 14.47
N GLY A 149 -7.91 8.99 13.22
CA GLY A 149 -8.70 9.56 12.14
C GLY A 149 -9.94 8.69 11.88
N ILE A 150 -9.71 7.48 11.37
CA ILE A 150 -10.79 6.60 10.92
C ILE A 150 -10.52 5.15 11.35
N TYR A 151 -11.56 4.47 11.84
CA TYR A 151 -11.58 3.01 11.95
C TYR A 151 -12.63 2.43 10.98
N ILE A 152 -12.19 1.53 10.10
CA ILE A 152 -13.01 0.87 9.08
C ILE A 152 -13.11 -0.63 9.39
N THR A 153 -14.33 -1.09 9.66
CA THR A 153 -14.68 -2.53 9.66
C THR A 153 -15.40 -2.92 8.38
N ALA A 154 -16.14 -1.98 7.78
CA ALA A 154 -16.71 -2.07 6.44
C ALA A 154 -16.95 -0.65 5.89
N GLY A 155 -17.15 -0.52 4.57
CA GLY A 155 -17.42 0.77 3.91
C GLY A 155 -16.23 1.28 3.09
N THR A 156 -16.40 2.48 2.52
CA THR A 156 -15.42 3.12 1.64
C THR A 156 -15.09 4.53 2.11
N VAL A 157 -13.79 4.85 2.14
CA VAL A 157 -13.29 6.22 2.29
C VAL A 157 -12.64 6.62 0.97
N ARG A 158 -13.11 7.69 0.33
CA ARG A 158 -12.54 8.14 -0.94
C ARG A 158 -12.41 9.64 -1.06
N ASP A 159 -11.46 10.08 -1.88
CA ASP A 159 -11.23 11.49 -2.19
C ASP A 159 -11.01 12.37 -0.94
N CYS A 160 -10.46 11.79 0.13
CA CYS A 160 -10.30 12.44 1.42
C CYS A 160 -8.85 12.85 1.68
N HIS A 161 -8.65 13.69 2.70
CA HIS A 161 -7.34 14.02 3.26
C HIS A 161 -7.29 13.68 4.75
N ILE A 162 -6.60 12.60 5.11
CA ILE A 162 -6.51 12.11 6.48
C ILE A 162 -5.17 12.56 7.07
N THR A 163 -5.21 13.56 7.96
CA THR A 163 -3.99 14.24 8.38
C THR A 163 -3.91 14.62 9.85
N LYS A 164 -2.69 14.61 10.41
CA LYS A 164 -2.43 15.07 11.79
C LYS A 164 -3.19 14.27 12.85
N ASN A 165 -3.46 13.00 12.56
CA ASN A 165 -4.09 12.09 13.52
C ASN A 165 -3.01 11.34 14.29
N ILE A 166 -3.32 11.05 15.55
CA ILE A 166 -2.38 10.52 16.53
C ILE A 166 -3.02 9.33 17.26
N ALA A 167 -2.41 8.16 17.14
CA ALA A 167 -2.83 6.92 17.80
C ALA A 167 -1.61 6.02 18.10
N TYR A 168 -1.86 4.80 18.62
CA TYR A 168 -0.83 3.76 18.73
C TYR A 168 -0.79 2.85 17.49
N ARG A 169 -1.92 2.76 16.77
CA ARG A 169 -2.09 1.87 15.61
C ARG A 169 -2.89 2.55 14.50
N GLY A 170 -2.35 2.61 13.29
CA GLY A 170 -3.00 3.14 12.10
C GLY A 170 -3.53 4.55 12.35
N CYS A 171 -2.65 5.50 12.66
CA CYS A 171 -3.06 6.76 13.29
C CYS A 171 -4.03 7.55 12.42
N GLY A 172 -3.74 7.62 11.12
CA GLY A 172 -4.70 8.09 10.14
C GLY A 172 -5.87 7.13 10.03
N ILE A 173 -5.59 5.89 9.60
CA ILE A 173 -6.61 4.89 9.31
C ILE A 173 -6.22 3.53 9.90
N TYR A 174 -7.18 2.86 10.55
CA TYR A 174 -7.07 1.45 10.91
C TYR A 174 -8.15 0.65 10.18
N MET A 175 -7.79 -0.45 9.53
CA MET A 175 -8.68 -1.25 8.68
C MET A 175 -8.65 -2.73 9.04
N VAL A 176 -9.85 -3.31 9.23
CA VAL A 176 -10.07 -4.76 9.25
C VAL A 176 -11.03 -5.22 8.14
N GLY A 177 -11.60 -4.27 7.40
CA GLY A 177 -12.34 -4.47 6.17
C GLY A 177 -12.48 -3.14 5.41
N GLY A 178 -13.22 -3.16 4.31
CA GLY A 178 -13.54 -1.96 3.53
C GLY A 178 -12.42 -1.48 2.60
N ARG A 179 -12.59 -0.25 2.10
CA ARG A 179 -11.78 0.32 1.01
C ARG A 179 -11.32 1.74 1.32
N VAL A 180 -10.11 2.08 0.87
CA VAL A 180 -9.61 3.46 0.86
C VAL A 180 -9.10 3.79 -0.54
N GLU A 181 -9.64 4.84 -1.14
CA GLU A 181 -9.43 5.15 -2.55
C GLU A 181 -9.04 6.63 -2.75
N ASN A 182 -8.11 6.90 -3.67
CA ASN A 182 -7.82 8.26 -4.18
C ASN A 182 -7.60 9.31 -3.07
N SER A 183 -7.05 8.87 -1.93
CA SER A 183 -6.97 9.67 -0.71
C SER A 183 -5.53 9.99 -0.35
N ILE A 184 -5.36 11.10 0.36
CA ILE A 184 -4.07 11.53 0.88
C ILE A 184 -4.04 11.20 2.36
N ILE A 185 -3.08 10.38 2.80
CA ILE A 185 -2.83 10.04 4.19
C ILE A 185 -1.51 10.71 4.55
N SER A 186 -1.55 11.79 5.35
CA SER A 186 -0.33 12.57 5.58
C SER A 186 -0.11 13.03 7.00
N SER A 187 1.15 13.17 7.41
CA SER A 187 1.50 13.80 8.69
C SER A 187 0.77 13.20 9.88
N ASN A 188 0.41 11.91 9.79
CA ASN A 188 -0.13 11.17 10.92
C ASN A 188 1.05 10.63 11.73
N LEU A 189 0.91 10.66 13.04
CA LEU A 189 2.00 10.40 13.97
C LEU A 189 1.59 9.30 14.93
N GLN A 190 2.30 8.18 14.85
CA GLN A 190 2.25 7.19 15.92
C GLN A 190 3.11 7.68 17.09
N ILE A 191 2.50 7.72 18.28
CA ILE A 191 3.17 8.05 19.56
C ILE A 191 3.14 6.85 20.51
N THR A 192 4.03 6.82 21.49
CA THR A 192 4.17 5.71 22.45
C THR A 192 3.06 5.66 23.51
N GLY A 193 2.69 4.43 23.87
CA GLY A 193 2.11 4.09 25.18
C GLY A 193 1.99 2.58 25.46
N GLY A 194 2.74 1.71 24.75
CA GLY A 194 2.68 0.24 24.91
C GLY A 194 3.82 -0.50 24.19
N SER A 195 3.78 -1.84 24.17
CA SER A 195 4.89 -2.71 23.70
C SER A 195 4.91 -3.06 22.19
N THR A 196 3.87 -2.73 21.42
CA THR A 196 3.78 -3.01 19.96
C THR A 196 3.01 -1.93 19.21
N GLU A 197 3.63 -1.31 18.18
CA GLU A 197 3.12 -0.08 17.56
C GLU A 197 3.06 -0.16 16.03
N TYR A 198 1.88 0.11 15.48
CA TYR A 198 1.52 -0.22 14.10
C TYR A 198 1.27 1.03 13.28
N GLY A 199 2.20 1.44 12.42
CA GLY A 199 1.91 2.36 11.31
C GLY A 199 1.55 3.81 11.67
N GLY A 200 2.36 4.78 11.25
CA GLY A 200 1.99 6.21 11.37
C GLY A 200 0.77 6.57 10.51
N GLY A 201 0.79 6.21 9.22
CA GLY A 201 -0.31 6.51 8.30
C GLY A 201 -1.50 5.57 8.43
N ILE A 202 -1.28 4.28 8.13
CA ILE A 202 -2.34 3.25 8.08
C ILE A 202 -1.93 1.94 8.74
N ALA A 203 -2.90 1.19 9.26
CA ALA A 203 -2.72 -0.20 9.64
C ALA A 203 -3.81 -1.08 9.00
N ILE A 204 -3.39 -2.15 8.32
CA ILE A 204 -4.26 -3.08 7.59
C ILE A 204 -4.12 -4.48 8.19
N GLU A 205 -5.20 -5.01 8.76
CA GLU A 205 -5.21 -6.35 9.36
C GLU A 205 -6.23 -7.30 8.72
N GLY A 206 -7.16 -6.79 7.90
CA GLY A 206 -8.18 -7.60 7.23
C GLY A 206 -7.78 -8.05 5.83
N VAL A 207 -8.02 -9.32 5.49
CA VAL A 207 -7.76 -9.89 4.15
C VAL A 207 -8.59 -9.22 3.03
N SER A 208 -9.76 -8.68 3.36
CA SER A 208 -10.65 -7.99 2.41
C SER A 208 -10.34 -6.50 2.23
N CYS A 209 -9.36 -5.97 2.98
CA CYS A 209 -9.01 -4.55 2.89
C CYS A 209 -8.36 -4.25 1.54
N VAL A 210 -8.81 -3.17 0.89
CA VAL A 210 -8.20 -2.67 -0.35
C VAL A 210 -7.86 -1.20 -0.22
N VAL A 211 -6.63 -0.86 -0.56
CA VAL A 211 -6.14 0.52 -0.63
C VAL A 211 -5.64 0.79 -2.04
N THR A 212 -6.22 1.78 -2.71
CA THR A 212 -5.87 2.07 -4.11
C THR A 212 -5.80 3.55 -4.45
N GLY A 213 -4.84 3.94 -5.29
CA GLY A 213 -4.71 5.33 -5.73
C GLY A 213 -4.34 6.30 -4.60
N CYS A 214 -3.83 5.79 -3.48
CA CYS A 214 -3.58 6.58 -2.28
C CYS A 214 -2.14 7.09 -2.22
N THR A 215 -1.98 8.26 -1.60
CA THR A 215 -0.66 8.84 -1.29
C THR A 215 -0.44 8.88 0.21
N PHE A 216 0.59 8.18 0.68
CA PHE A 216 1.10 8.18 2.05
C PHE A 216 2.29 9.11 2.13
N VAL A 217 2.14 10.28 2.76
CA VAL A 217 3.20 11.30 2.76
C VAL A 217 3.52 11.88 4.13
N ARG A 218 4.80 11.88 4.50
CA ARG A 218 5.28 12.44 5.79
C ARG A 218 4.59 11.84 7.02
N ASN A 219 4.10 10.62 6.93
CA ASN A 219 3.64 9.91 8.11
C ASN A 219 4.84 9.42 8.91
N SER A 220 4.66 9.37 10.22
CA SER A 220 5.74 9.11 11.15
C SER A 220 5.36 8.07 12.18
N ALA A 221 6.31 7.18 12.45
CA ALA A 221 6.29 6.33 13.61
C ALA A 221 7.41 6.78 14.55
N ARG A 222 7.02 7.08 15.80
CA ARG A 222 7.93 7.53 16.84
C ARG A 222 7.59 6.80 18.13
N SER A 223 8.53 6.01 18.61
CA SER A 223 8.41 5.41 19.93
C SER A 223 9.69 5.20 20.70
N TRP A 224 9.54 5.08 22.02
CA TRP A 224 10.55 4.56 22.94
C TRP A 224 10.70 3.01 22.87
N GLY A 225 9.81 2.33 22.13
CA GLY A 225 9.78 0.87 21.93
C GLY A 225 9.82 0.44 20.45
N ARG A 226 9.19 -0.70 20.13
CA ARG A 226 9.14 -1.28 18.78
C ARG A 226 8.12 -0.57 17.88
N SER A 227 8.60 0.13 16.85
CA SER A 227 7.73 0.74 15.84
C SER A 227 7.90 0.15 14.46
N TYR A 228 6.77 -0.19 13.84
CA TYR A 228 6.74 -0.93 12.58
C TYR A 228 7.04 -0.07 11.34
N GLY A 229 6.16 0.86 10.94
CA GLY A 229 6.31 1.62 9.70
C GLY A 229 5.83 3.06 9.81
N GLY A 230 6.60 4.03 9.30
CA GLY A 230 6.16 5.43 9.30
C GLY A 230 4.92 5.66 8.43
N GLY A 231 4.95 5.13 7.22
CA GLY A 231 3.83 5.14 6.26
C GLY A 231 2.69 4.21 6.66
N GLY A 232 3.00 3.01 7.16
CA GLY A 232 1.98 2.10 7.64
C GLY A 232 2.45 0.71 8.06
N TYR A 233 1.48 -0.13 8.37
CA TYR A 233 1.61 -1.55 8.68
C TYR A 233 0.58 -2.36 7.89
N MET A 234 0.95 -3.55 7.43
CA MET A 234 -0.01 -4.53 6.92
C MET A 234 0.35 -5.97 7.31
N SER A 235 -0.65 -6.74 7.70
CA SER A 235 -0.56 -8.20 7.84
C SER A 235 -1.38 -8.96 6.80
N ALA A 236 -2.27 -8.27 6.09
CA ALA A 236 -3.15 -8.81 5.07
C ALA A 236 -3.62 -7.69 4.11
N GLY A 237 -4.47 -8.05 3.15
CA GLY A 237 -5.09 -7.09 2.22
C GLY A 237 -4.23 -6.73 1.01
N LEU A 238 -4.70 -5.75 0.25
CA LEU A 238 -4.10 -5.29 -1.01
C LEU A 238 -3.85 -3.79 -0.98
N ILE A 239 -2.61 -3.39 -1.26
CA ILE A 239 -2.22 -2.02 -1.63
C ILE A 239 -1.83 -2.03 -3.10
N VAL A 240 -2.46 -1.17 -3.91
CA VAL A 240 -2.22 -1.11 -5.36
C VAL A 240 -2.25 0.33 -5.88
N ASN A 241 -1.36 0.68 -6.81
CA ASN A 241 -1.33 2.02 -7.41
C ASN A 241 -1.18 3.12 -6.35
N CYS A 242 -0.34 2.88 -5.34
CA CYS A 242 -0.14 3.80 -4.24
C CYS A 242 1.26 4.40 -4.26
N MET A 243 1.41 5.56 -3.65
CA MET A 243 2.70 6.20 -3.43
C MET A 243 3.00 6.34 -1.93
N PHE A 244 4.15 5.87 -1.49
CA PHE A 244 4.72 6.13 -0.18
C PHE A 244 5.89 7.09 -0.35
N SER A 245 5.73 8.31 0.15
CA SER A 245 6.72 9.38 -0.03
C SER A 245 7.11 10.05 1.29
N ASN A 246 8.42 10.18 1.55
CA ASN A 246 8.92 10.91 2.71
C ASN A 246 8.32 10.43 4.05
N ASN A 247 7.87 9.17 4.14
CA ASN A 247 7.48 8.62 5.42
C ASN A 247 8.72 8.23 6.17
N TYR A 248 8.70 8.43 7.48
CA TYR A 248 9.88 8.20 8.27
C TYR A 248 9.56 7.51 9.59
N ASN A 249 10.54 6.74 10.04
CA ASN A 249 10.50 6.14 11.35
C ASN A 249 11.74 6.61 12.12
N ASN A 250 11.50 7.17 13.30
CA ASN A 250 12.51 7.83 14.13
C ASN A 250 12.41 7.37 15.58
N SER A 251 12.03 6.11 15.80
CA SER A 251 11.94 5.53 17.14
C SER A 251 13.30 5.48 17.84
N HIS A 252 13.22 5.65 19.16
CA HIS A 252 14.32 5.86 20.08
C HIS A 252 14.51 4.61 20.96
N ALA A 253 15.42 3.73 20.60
CA ALA A 253 15.71 2.47 21.27
C ALA A 253 16.66 2.63 22.47
N ALA A 254 16.36 3.54 23.40
CA ALA A 254 17.08 3.53 24.68
C ALA A 254 16.90 2.20 25.45
N TYR A 255 15.92 1.34 25.09
CA TYR A 255 15.53 0.18 25.90
C TYR A 255 15.12 -1.12 25.17
N SER A 256 15.37 -1.34 23.86
CA SER A 256 14.97 -2.63 23.25
C SER A 256 15.93 -3.18 22.20
N ALA A 257 16.33 -4.45 22.39
CA ALA A 257 17.11 -5.30 21.47
C ALA A 257 16.33 -5.73 20.21
N SER A 258 15.35 -4.94 19.79
CA SER A 258 14.41 -5.28 18.74
C SER A 258 13.95 -4.00 18.06
N GLY A 259 14.77 -3.56 17.12
CA GLY A 259 14.76 -2.22 16.57
C GLY A 259 13.56 -1.85 15.71
N THR A 260 13.62 -0.60 15.29
CA THR A 260 12.73 0.08 14.36
C THR A 260 12.77 -0.57 12.98
N MET A 261 11.61 -0.73 12.34
CA MET A 261 11.52 -1.72 11.25
C MET A 261 11.34 -1.12 9.84
N ALA A 262 10.62 -0.01 9.62
CA ALA A 262 10.52 0.58 8.27
C ALA A 262 10.23 2.08 8.27
N GLY A 263 10.83 2.83 7.33
CA GLY A 263 10.43 4.22 7.08
C GLY A 263 9.05 4.32 6.41
N GLY A 264 8.83 3.51 5.39
CA GLY A 264 7.55 3.40 4.67
C GLY A 264 6.60 2.40 5.32
N LEU A 265 6.68 1.13 4.93
CA LEU A 265 5.68 0.12 5.25
C LEU A 265 6.29 -1.10 5.91
N TYR A 266 5.66 -1.57 6.98
CA TYR A 266 5.99 -2.87 7.57
C TYR A 266 4.98 -3.92 7.15
N MET A 267 5.46 -5.06 6.65
CA MET A 267 4.63 -6.13 6.11
C MET A 267 4.91 -7.47 6.79
N THR A 268 3.86 -8.16 7.23
CA THR A 268 3.95 -9.59 7.61
C THR A 268 3.15 -10.50 6.67
N GLY A 269 2.37 -9.91 5.77
CA GLY A 269 1.49 -10.60 4.83
C GLY A 269 0.79 -9.59 3.93
N GLY A 270 -0.13 -10.07 3.07
CA GLY A 270 -0.81 -9.26 2.05
C GLY A 270 0.04 -8.99 0.81
N THR A 271 -0.49 -8.15 -0.09
CA THR A 271 0.15 -7.80 -1.36
C THR A 271 0.28 -6.29 -1.53
N VAL A 272 1.46 -5.84 -1.93
CA VAL A 272 1.70 -4.50 -2.47
C VAL A 272 2.08 -4.64 -3.93
N ARG A 273 1.35 -3.96 -4.82
CA ARG A 273 1.67 -4.00 -6.25
C ARG A 273 1.57 -2.65 -6.93
N ASP A 274 2.28 -2.50 -8.05
CA ASP A 274 2.15 -1.34 -8.94
C ASP A 274 2.31 0.00 -8.19
N SER A 275 3.22 0.03 -7.22
CA SER A 275 3.33 1.12 -6.24
C SER A 275 4.73 1.73 -6.21
N LEU A 276 4.80 2.99 -5.79
CA LEU A 276 6.04 3.76 -5.71
C LEU A 276 6.43 4.03 -4.26
N PHE A 277 7.65 3.65 -3.90
CA PHE A 277 8.29 4.03 -2.63
C PHE A 277 9.44 4.99 -2.92
N VAL A 278 9.27 6.24 -2.51
CA VAL A 278 10.21 7.32 -2.79
C VAL A 278 10.61 8.06 -1.51
N THR A 279 11.91 8.24 -1.31
CA THR A 279 12.46 9.06 -0.20
C THR A 279 11.93 8.72 1.19
N ASN A 280 11.47 7.49 1.39
CA ASN A 280 11.15 7.02 2.73
C ASN A 280 12.44 6.78 3.49
N THR A 281 12.40 6.98 4.79
CA THR A 281 13.61 6.90 5.57
C THR A 281 13.39 6.23 6.92
N CYS A 282 14.20 5.23 7.19
CA CYS A 282 14.44 4.81 8.56
C CYS A 282 15.66 5.61 9.05
N MET A 283 15.42 6.65 9.87
CA MET A 283 16.40 7.70 10.17
C MET A 283 16.82 7.74 11.64
N GLN A 284 17.97 8.38 11.84
CA GLN A 284 18.78 8.45 13.06
C GLN A 284 18.08 9.22 14.20
N GLY A 285 17.93 8.54 15.33
CA GLY A 285 17.44 9.06 16.62
C GLY A 285 17.42 7.98 17.70
N ASN A 286 18.26 6.94 17.53
CA ASN A 286 18.42 5.71 18.31
C ASN A 286 17.76 4.44 17.71
N ASP A 287 18.24 3.95 16.56
CA ASP A 287 18.18 2.52 16.17
C ASP A 287 17.14 2.06 15.11
N CYS A 288 17.56 2.09 13.83
CA CYS A 288 16.97 1.33 12.73
C CYS A 288 17.60 -0.07 12.57
N ALA A 289 18.14 -0.65 13.66
CA ALA A 289 18.58 -2.03 13.70
C ALA A 289 17.49 -2.91 13.10
N ASN A 290 17.86 -3.61 12.04
CA ASN A 290 16.96 -4.51 11.34
C ASN A 290 15.80 -3.84 10.59
N GLY A 291 15.89 -2.59 10.13
CA GLY A 291 14.80 -1.92 9.41
C GLY A 291 15.12 -1.43 7.99
N GLY A 292 14.18 -1.55 7.04
CA GLY A 292 14.35 -1.08 5.67
C GLY A 292 13.93 0.38 5.46
N GLY A 293 14.62 1.13 4.61
CA GLY A 293 14.29 2.54 4.38
C GLY A 293 12.86 2.75 3.86
N ALA A 294 12.43 1.88 2.94
CA ALA A 294 11.06 1.81 2.44
C ALA A 294 10.24 0.73 3.14
N ILE A 295 10.66 -0.53 3.03
CA ILE A 295 9.87 -1.68 3.51
C ILE A 295 10.70 -2.57 4.42
N TYR A 296 10.07 -3.02 5.49
CA TYR A 296 10.44 -4.27 6.12
C TYR A 296 9.37 -5.30 5.84
N MET A 297 9.78 -6.50 5.46
CA MET A 297 8.85 -7.61 5.24
C MET A 297 9.33 -8.88 5.92
N SER A 298 8.43 -9.57 6.61
CA SER A 298 8.62 -10.96 7.07
C SER A 298 7.68 -11.95 6.37
N GLY A 299 6.90 -11.46 5.40
CA GLY A 299 5.91 -12.21 4.63
C GLY A 299 5.18 -11.30 3.65
N GLY A 300 4.34 -11.89 2.81
CA GLY A 300 3.60 -11.17 1.76
C GLY A 300 4.34 -11.05 0.44
N LEU A 301 3.73 -10.33 -0.50
CA LEU A 301 4.21 -10.13 -1.87
C LEU A 301 4.38 -8.63 -2.17
N VAL A 302 5.54 -8.26 -2.71
CA VAL A 302 5.81 -6.96 -3.32
C VAL A 302 6.07 -7.19 -4.80
N GLU A 303 5.21 -6.66 -5.66
CA GLU A 303 5.24 -6.94 -7.11
C GLU A 303 5.17 -5.66 -7.95
N ARG A 304 5.95 -5.55 -9.04
CA ARG A 304 5.87 -4.41 -9.98
C ARG A 304 5.96 -3.04 -9.29
N CYS A 305 6.78 -2.94 -8.26
CA CYS A 305 7.00 -1.72 -7.51
C CYS A 305 8.31 -1.03 -7.90
N VAL A 306 8.35 0.28 -7.69
CA VAL A 306 9.58 1.08 -7.84
C VAL A 306 10.02 1.59 -6.49
N PHE A 307 11.29 1.40 -6.18
CA PHE A 307 11.94 1.90 -4.97
C PHE A 307 13.03 2.88 -5.38
N LYS A 308 12.84 4.16 -5.06
CA LYS A 308 13.82 5.19 -5.39
C LYS A 308 14.19 6.08 -4.23
N ASN A 309 15.48 6.35 -4.09
CA ASN A 309 16.02 7.32 -3.12
C ASN A 309 15.58 7.06 -1.67
N ASN A 310 15.24 5.82 -1.31
CA ASN A 310 14.93 5.47 0.07
C ASN A 310 16.24 5.31 0.85
N ILE A 311 16.18 5.60 2.14
CA ILE A 311 17.35 5.60 3.01
C ILE A 311 17.12 4.66 4.18
N GLY A 312 17.94 3.62 4.28
CA GLY A 312 17.97 2.67 5.39
C GLY A 312 19.24 2.85 6.19
N ASN A 313 19.14 3.28 7.44
CA ASN A 313 20.30 3.53 8.29
C ASN A 313 20.40 2.55 9.45
N GLY A 314 21.61 2.46 9.99
CA GLY A 314 22.02 1.62 11.10
C GLY A 314 21.66 2.09 12.47
N GLY A 315 21.83 1.16 13.40
CA GLY A 315 21.76 1.41 14.82
C GLY A 315 22.93 2.21 15.37
N ILE A 316 22.71 2.86 16.51
CA ILE A 316 23.73 3.66 17.22
C ILE A 316 24.69 2.82 18.09
N ASN A 317 24.56 1.49 18.12
CA ASN A 317 25.35 0.60 18.98
C ASN A 317 25.99 -0.58 18.22
N GLY A 318 26.43 -0.35 16.97
CA GLY A 318 27.04 -1.40 16.14
C GLY A 318 26.06 -2.42 15.55
N ASN A 319 24.76 -2.30 15.84
CA ASN A 319 23.73 -3.12 15.20
C ASN A 319 23.62 -2.76 13.71
N PRO A 320 23.76 -3.73 12.79
CA PRO A 320 23.52 -3.48 11.37
C PRO A 320 22.09 -2.99 11.14
N GLY A 321 21.96 -1.89 10.41
CA GLY A 321 20.70 -1.42 9.81
C GLY A 321 20.28 -2.29 8.64
N GLY A 322 19.01 -2.17 8.25
CA GLY A 322 18.42 -2.85 7.10
C GLY A 322 18.96 -2.35 5.74
N GLY A 323 18.39 -2.89 4.66
CA GLY A 323 18.68 -2.41 3.30
C GLY A 323 18.16 -1.01 3.04
N GLY A 324 18.82 -0.28 2.14
CA GLY A 324 18.48 1.11 1.81
C GLY A 324 17.02 1.31 1.38
N ALA A 325 16.43 0.30 0.73
CA ALA A 325 15.00 0.22 0.44
C ALA A 325 14.31 -0.87 1.28
N ILE A 326 14.73 -2.13 1.13
CA ILE A 326 14.03 -3.27 1.71
C ILE A 326 14.92 -4.03 2.67
N ARG A 327 14.37 -4.40 3.83
CA ARG A 327 14.85 -5.56 4.58
C ARG A 327 13.81 -6.67 4.51
N ALA A 328 14.20 -7.82 3.96
CA ALA A 328 13.34 -8.98 3.80
C ALA A 328 13.80 -10.11 4.73
N ALA A 329 12.93 -10.48 5.67
CA ALA A 329 13.05 -11.64 6.54
C ALA A 329 12.01 -12.73 6.25
N GLY A 330 11.46 -12.69 5.04
CA GLY A 330 10.45 -13.59 4.50
C GLY A 330 9.69 -12.90 3.37
N GLY A 331 8.80 -13.64 2.70
CA GLY A 331 7.98 -13.15 1.59
C GLY A 331 8.74 -13.04 0.26
N THR A 332 8.09 -12.41 -0.73
CA THR A 332 8.59 -12.35 -2.11
C THR A 332 8.60 -10.92 -2.64
N VAL A 333 9.71 -10.52 -3.24
CA VAL A 333 9.86 -9.28 -4.00
C VAL A 333 10.10 -9.65 -5.45
N ARG A 334 9.26 -9.20 -6.37
CA ARG A 334 9.42 -9.52 -7.78
C ARG A 334 9.01 -8.44 -8.75
N ASN A 335 9.60 -8.47 -9.94
CA ASN A 335 9.28 -7.52 -11.02
C ASN A 335 9.50 -6.06 -10.60
N CYS A 336 10.39 -5.83 -9.63
CA CYS A 336 10.59 -4.52 -9.03
C CYS A 336 11.86 -3.86 -9.55
N VAL A 337 11.86 -2.52 -9.52
CA VAL A 337 13.00 -1.70 -9.95
C VAL A 337 13.51 -0.89 -8.75
N PHE A 338 14.82 -0.95 -8.51
CA PHE A 338 15.48 -0.28 -7.38
C PHE A 338 16.61 0.63 -7.88
N TYR A 339 16.54 1.93 -7.60
CA TYR A 339 17.62 2.85 -7.91
C TYR A 339 17.77 4.02 -6.93
N GLY A 340 19.00 4.49 -6.74
CA GLY A 340 19.31 5.61 -5.84
C GLY A 340 19.01 5.35 -4.37
N ASN A 341 18.64 4.13 -3.98
CA ASN A 341 18.47 3.79 -2.56
C ASN A 341 19.84 3.71 -1.91
N LYS A 342 19.89 4.06 -0.62
CA LYS A 342 21.15 4.22 0.07
C LYS A 342 21.12 3.75 1.51
N VAL A 343 22.24 3.18 1.94
CA VAL A 343 22.64 3.08 3.35
C VAL A 343 23.70 4.14 3.62
N THR A 344 23.46 5.05 4.57
CA THR A 344 24.45 6.11 4.90
C THR A 344 25.35 5.72 6.07
N THR A 345 24.84 4.95 7.03
CA THR A 345 25.55 4.56 8.26
C THR A 345 25.13 3.17 8.64
N GLY A 346 26.05 2.27 8.95
CA GLY A 346 25.79 0.97 9.58
C GLY A 346 24.70 0.11 8.93
N GLY A 347 24.93 -0.60 7.81
CA GLY A 347 23.88 -1.45 7.26
C GLY A 347 24.31 -2.18 5.99
N HIS A 348 23.60 -3.27 5.67
CA HIS A 348 23.91 -4.12 4.52
C HIS A 348 22.97 -3.83 3.35
N GLY A 349 23.44 -4.00 2.11
CA GLY A 349 22.59 -3.91 0.92
C GLY A 349 22.13 -2.47 0.63
N GLY A 350 22.80 -1.77 -0.28
CA GLY A 350 22.38 -0.40 -0.64
C GLY A 350 20.94 -0.29 -1.13
N ALA A 351 20.35 -1.38 -1.63
CA ALA A 351 18.91 -1.51 -1.85
C ALA A 351 18.24 -2.53 -0.93
N ILE A 352 18.70 -3.79 -0.95
CA ILE A 352 17.99 -4.90 -0.32
C ILE A 352 18.92 -5.69 0.61
N TRP A 353 18.43 -5.96 1.82
CA TRP A 353 19.02 -6.98 2.70
C TRP A 353 18.04 -8.14 2.91
N LEU A 354 18.45 -9.36 2.53
CA LEU A 354 17.74 -10.61 2.80
C LEU A 354 18.33 -11.31 4.04
N SER A 355 17.49 -11.65 5.03
CA SER A 355 17.92 -12.22 6.32
C SER A 355 16.89 -13.17 6.95
N GLY A 356 17.22 -14.46 7.15
CA GLY A 356 16.30 -15.43 7.79
C GLY A 356 14.96 -15.62 7.05
N GLY A 357 14.13 -16.59 7.45
CA GLY A 357 12.75 -16.75 6.94
C GLY A 357 12.56 -16.99 5.43
N SER A 358 13.62 -17.37 4.72
CA SER A 358 13.61 -17.75 3.29
C SER A 358 12.95 -16.75 2.32
N PRO A 359 13.29 -15.45 2.34
CA PRO A 359 12.80 -14.47 1.39
C PRO A 359 13.23 -14.81 -0.04
N VAL A 360 12.43 -14.38 -1.01
CA VAL A 360 12.72 -14.53 -2.45
C VAL A 360 12.76 -13.16 -3.09
N VAL A 361 13.84 -12.88 -3.82
CA VAL A 361 13.93 -11.75 -4.76
C VAL A 361 14.08 -12.34 -6.16
N GLU A 362 13.11 -12.08 -7.03
CA GLU A 362 13.08 -12.66 -8.39
C GLU A 362 12.73 -11.62 -9.46
N ASN A 363 13.38 -11.66 -10.62
CA ASN A 363 13.06 -10.77 -11.75
C ASN A 363 13.04 -9.29 -11.37
N CYS A 364 14.05 -8.84 -10.63
CA CYS A 364 14.21 -7.45 -10.22
C CYS A 364 15.42 -6.81 -10.91
N THR A 365 15.34 -5.50 -11.15
CA THR A 365 16.47 -4.70 -11.63
C THR A 365 16.95 -3.77 -10.51
N ILE A 366 18.16 -4.04 -9.99
CA ILE A 366 18.79 -3.31 -8.88
C ILE A 366 20.02 -2.59 -9.42
N VAL A 367 19.92 -1.25 -9.56
CA VAL A 367 20.93 -0.44 -10.25
C VAL A 367 21.11 0.94 -9.61
N GLY A 368 22.36 1.39 -9.44
CA GLY A 368 22.64 2.73 -8.93
C GLY A 368 22.26 2.93 -7.46
N ASN A 369 22.28 1.87 -6.64
CA ASN A 369 22.08 1.94 -5.20
C ASN A 369 23.43 1.95 -4.48
N THR A 370 23.51 2.57 -3.30
CA THR A 370 24.80 2.82 -2.66
C THR A 370 24.83 2.32 -1.22
N ASN A 371 25.86 1.56 -0.87
CA ASN A 371 26.22 1.33 0.53
C ASN A 371 27.42 2.20 0.92
N SER A 372 27.19 3.24 1.72
CA SER A 372 28.26 4.11 2.23
C SER A 372 28.74 3.71 3.64
N ALA A 373 28.33 2.56 4.16
CA ALA A 373 28.80 2.07 5.46
C ALA A 373 30.06 1.20 5.26
N GLY A 374 31.25 1.75 5.54
CA GLY A 374 32.54 1.13 5.20
C GLY A 374 32.90 -0.21 5.86
N SER A 375 32.06 -0.72 6.76
CA SER A 375 32.22 -2.03 7.43
C SER A 375 31.15 -3.05 7.00
N TYR A 376 30.40 -2.76 5.93
CA TYR A 376 29.26 -3.57 5.51
C TYR A 376 29.25 -3.76 3.99
N GLU A 377 28.75 -4.91 3.56
CA GLU A 377 28.85 -5.36 2.17
C GLU A 377 27.53 -5.23 1.39
N GLY A 378 27.61 -5.48 0.08
CA GLY A 378 26.48 -5.49 -0.84
C GLY A 378 26.06 -4.09 -1.26
N GLY A 379 26.60 -3.60 -2.38
CA GLY A 379 26.21 -2.29 -2.90
C GLY A 379 24.76 -2.24 -3.34
N GLY A 380 24.24 -3.33 -3.93
CA GLY A 380 22.83 -3.48 -4.29
C GLY A 380 22.11 -4.38 -3.31
N ILE A 381 22.54 -5.64 -3.24
CA ILE A 381 21.93 -6.68 -2.41
C ILE A 381 22.98 -7.27 -1.47
N TYR A 382 22.58 -7.46 -0.22
CA TYR A 382 23.24 -8.38 0.71
C TYR A 382 22.27 -9.51 1.06
N MET A 383 22.71 -10.75 0.99
CA MET A 383 21.90 -11.91 1.40
C MET A 383 22.65 -12.82 2.37
N SER A 384 22.02 -13.14 3.49
CA SER A 384 22.46 -14.18 4.43
C SER A 384 21.51 -15.39 4.48
N ALA A 385 20.37 -15.32 3.78
CA ALA A 385 19.42 -16.40 3.61
C ALA A 385 18.54 -16.15 2.37
N GLY A 386 17.70 -17.13 2.02
CA GLY A 386 16.70 -17.00 0.97
C GLY A 386 17.25 -17.25 -0.43
N THR A 387 16.57 -16.69 -1.43
CA THR A 387 16.91 -16.89 -2.85
C THR A 387 16.89 -15.57 -3.61
N VAL A 388 17.94 -15.33 -4.39
CA VAL A 388 17.99 -14.26 -5.40
C VAL A 388 18.12 -14.92 -6.76
N ARG A 389 17.17 -14.67 -7.67
CA ARG A 389 17.21 -15.28 -9.01
C ARG A 389 16.62 -14.43 -10.11
N ASN A 390 17.07 -14.65 -11.35
CA ASN A 390 16.64 -13.87 -12.51
C ASN A 390 16.77 -12.37 -12.29
N CYS A 391 17.71 -11.90 -11.47
CA CYS A 391 17.86 -10.49 -11.16
C CYS A 391 19.01 -9.87 -11.93
N ILE A 392 18.91 -8.58 -12.23
CA ILE A 392 20.05 -7.75 -12.64
C ILE A 392 20.51 -6.95 -11.42
N VAL A 393 21.78 -7.09 -11.03
CA VAL A 393 22.38 -6.41 -9.87
C VAL A 393 23.71 -5.76 -10.29
N TYR A 394 23.65 -4.53 -10.78
CA TYR A 394 24.78 -3.86 -11.44
C TYR A 394 24.88 -2.37 -11.11
N TYR A 395 26.09 -1.79 -11.16
CA TYR A 395 26.35 -0.37 -10.89
C TYR A 395 25.88 0.13 -9.51
N ASN A 396 26.00 -0.71 -8.49
CA ASN A 396 25.68 -0.41 -7.11
C ASN A 396 26.96 -0.34 -6.27
N PRO A 397 27.54 0.86 -6.06
CA PRO A 397 28.79 0.99 -5.31
C PRO A 397 28.62 0.70 -3.81
N ALA A 398 29.62 0.05 -3.21
CA ALA A 398 29.77 -0.10 -1.77
C ALA A 398 31.16 0.38 -1.31
N LEU A 399 31.23 1.04 -0.15
CA LEU A 399 32.51 1.34 0.49
C LEU A 399 33.06 0.05 1.10
N GLY A 400 34.20 -0.44 0.60
CA GLY A 400 34.89 -1.62 1.14
C GLY A 400 34.69 -2.93 0.36
N THR A 401 33.81 -2.96 -0.64
CA THR A 401 33.66 -4.12 -1.54
C THR A 401 33.20 -3.72 -2.93
N ALA A 402 33.62 -4.46 -3.95
CA ALA A 402 33.09 -4.33 -5.31
C ALA A 402 31.76 -5.08 -5.52
N ALA A 403 31.34 -5.92 -4.56
CA ALA A 403 30.19 -6.80 -4.72
C ALA A 403 28.86 -6.03 -4.81
N ASN A 404 28.22 -6.09 -5.97
CA ASN A 404 26.86 -5.58 -6.17
C ASN A 404 25.84 -6.49 -5.50
N LEU A 405 26.04 -7.82 -5.61
CA LEU A 405 25.32 -8.87 -4.90
C LEU A 405 26.32 -9.60 -3.99
N TYR A 406 26.16 -9.45 -2.67
CA TYR A 406 26.99 -10.13 -1.68
C TYR A 406 26.23 -11.31 -1.08
N VAL A 407 26.80 -12.52 -1.19
CA VAL A 407 26.18 -13.77 -0.76
C VAL A 407 26.93 -14.35 0.44
N ALA A 408 26.41 -14.08 1.64
CA ALA A 408 26.87 -14.69 2.89
C ALA A 408 26.12 -16.00 3.22
N GLY A 409 24.98 -16.22 2.58
CA GLY A 409 24.16 -17.42 2.74
C GLY A 409 22.90 -17.40 1.87
N GLY A 410 22.26 -18.56 1.68
CA GLY A 410 21.15 -18.73 0.74
C GLY A 410 21.62 -19.18 -0.64
N SER A 411 20.79 -18.95 -1.66
CA SER A 411 21.06 -19.35 -3.05
C SER A 411 20.91 -18.18 -4.04
N ALA A 412 21.95 -17.94 -4.84
CA ALA A 412 21.92 -17.00 -5.95
C ALA A 412 22.05 -17.78 -7.26
N ILE A 413 21.02 -17.77 -8.11
CA ILE A 413 21.01 -18.51 -9.39
C ILE A 413 20.45 -17.66 -10.53
N ASN A 414 20.96 -17.83 -11.74
CA ASN A 414 20.49 -17.12 -12.93
C ASN A 414 20.43 -15.59 -12.74
N ASN A 415 21.48 -14.97 -12.19
CA ASN A 415 21.56 -13.53 -12.00
C ASN A 415 22.62 -12.89 -12.91
N CYS A 416 22.33 -11.68 -13.36
CA CYS A 416 23.23 -10.80 -14.09
C CYS A 416 23.87 -9.84 -13.06
N ALA A 417 25.03 -10.19 -12.51
CA ALA A 417 25.61 -9.50 -11.34
C ALA A 417 27.14 -9.42 -11.39
N TYR A 418 27.69 -8.27 -10.98
CA TYR A 418 29.13 -8.05 -10.91
C TYR A 418 29.65 -7.86 -9.47
N PRO A 419 30.82 -8.41 -9.11
CA PRO A 419 31.54 -9.48 -9.79
C PRO A 419 30.72 -10.77 -9.91
N LEU A 420 31.22 -11.76 -10.65
CA LEU A 420 30.56 -13.06 -10.77
C LEU A 420 30.28 -13.67 -9.40
N VAL A 421 29.02 -14.05 -9.19
CA VAL A 421 28.54 -14.68 -7.96
C VAL A 421 28.44 -16.19 -8.16
N SER A 422 28.86 -16.98 -7.17
CA SER A 422 28.73 -18.43 -7.21
C SER A 422 27.26 -18.86 -7.31
N GLY A 423 27.02 -19.93 -8.09
CA GLY A 423 25.69 -20.48 -8.33
C GLY A 423 25.41 -20.69 -9.82
N ALA A 424 24.51 -21.61 -10.13
CA ALA A 424 24.22 -22.00 -11.49
C ALA A 424 23.59 -20.86 -12.30
N GLY A 425 24.04 -20.67 -13.53
CA GLY A 425 23.48 -19.70 -14.48
C GLY A 425 23.76 -18.23 -14.15
N ASN A 426 24.52 -17.91 -13.10
CA ASN A 426 24.94 -16.53 -12.85
C ASN A 426 25.98 -16.10 -13.91
N ILE A 427 25.89 -14.83 -14.32
CA ILE A 427 26.77 -14.19 -15.29
C ILE A 427 27.19 -12.81 -14.77
N ASP A 428 28.38 -12.34 -15.14
CA ASP A 428 28.94 -11.05 -14.73
C ASP A 428 29.11 -10.03 -15.86
N ALA A 429 28.77 -10.45 -17.08
CA ALA A 429 28.65 -9.57 -18.24
C ALA A 429 27.64 -8.44 -17.97
N ALA A 430 27.93 -7.25 -18.49
CA ALA A 430 27.10 -6.08 -18.27
C ALA A 430 25.71 -6.27 -18.90
N PRO A 431 24.64 -5.70 -18.29
CA PRO A 431 23.28 -5.91 -18.77
C PRO A 431 22.90 -5.14 -20.03
N ASP A 432 23.76 -4.26 -20.54
CA ASP A 432 23.52 -3.50 -21.78
C ASP A 432 22.15 -2.81 -21.83
N PHE A 433 21.89 -1.94 -20.86
CA PHE A 433 20.66 -1.14 -20.81
C PHE A 433 20.58 -0.13 -21.97
N ILE A 434 19.37 0.13 -22.46
CA ILE A 434 19.11 1.16 -23.51
C ILE A 434 19.64 2.53 -23.09
N ASN A 435 19.30 3.00 -21.87
CA ASN A 435 19.82 4.26 -21.35
C ASN A 435 19.80 4.29 -19.82
N ARG A 436 20.83 3.70 -19.21
CA ARG A 436 20.98 3.65 -17.75
C ARG A 436 20.93 5.04 -17.09
N LEU A 437 21.59 6.06 -17.67
CA LEU A 437 21.64 7.40 -17.08
C LEU A 437 20.31 8.14 -17.20
N GLY A 438 19.54 7.84 -18.25
CA GLY A 438 18.15 8.29 -18.42
C GLY A 438 17.12 7.45 -17.65
N LEU A 439 17.54 6.51 -16.81
CA LEU A 439 16.68 5.58 -16.05
C LEU A 439 15.82 4.64 -16.93
N ASP A 440 16.26 4.37 -18.16
CA ASP A 440 15.69 3.35 -19.02
C ASP A 440 16.49 2.05 -18.88
N PHE A 441 15.95 1.14 -18.08
CA PHE A 441 16.58 -0.13 -17.74
C PHE A 441 16.07 -1.31 -18.58
N ARG A 442 15.40 -1.03 -19.71
CA ARG A 442 15.13 -2.06 -20.72
C ARG A 442 16.45 -2.51 -21.36
N LEU A 443 16.51 -3.75 -21.82
CA LEU A 443 17.71 -4.36 -22.39
C LEU A 443 17.86 -3.99 -23.87
N MET A 444 19.10 -3.73 -24.31
CA MET A 444 19.45 -3.63 -25.73
C MET A 444 19.51 -5.01 -26.37
N VAL A 445 19.34 -5.05 -27.70
CA VAL A 445 19.56 -6.27 -28.49
C VAL A 445 20.98 -6.81 -28.24
N GLY A 446 21.08 -8.12 -28.00
CA GLY A 446 22.36 -8.79 -27.71
C GLY A 446 22.78 -8.73 -26.24
N SER A 447 21.99 -8.12 -25.36
CA SER A 447 22.26 -8.17 -23.92
C SER A 447 22.40 -9.61 -23.43
N PRO A 448 23.42 -9.92 -22.62
CA PRO A 448 23.65 -11.27 -22.10
C PRO A 448 22.59 -11.70 -21.07
N CYS A 449 21.76 -10.76 -20.59
CA CYS A 449 20.69 -11.07 -19.65
C CYS A 449 19.38 -11.53 -20.36
N ILE A 450 19.30 -11.45 -21.69
CA ILE A 450 18.14 -11.89 -22.50
C ILE A 450 18.11 -13.42 -22.56
N ASP A 451 16.91 -14.01 -22.45
CA ASP A 451 16.64 -15.46 -22.56
C ASP A 451 17.57 -16.33 -21.68
N SER A 452 18.06 -15.78 -20.57
CA SER A 452 19.11 -16.40 -19.73
C SER A 452 18.64 -16.70 -18.29
N GLY A 453 17.38 -16.35 -17.99
CA GLY A 453 16.76 -16.65 -16.71
C GLY A 453 16.27 -18.10 -16.60
N THR A 454 15.58 -18.39 -15.49
CA THR A 454 14.89 -19.66 -15.24
C THR A 454 13.39 -19.44 -15.05
N ASN A 455 12.57 -20.13 -15.85
CA ASN A 455 11.12 -20.01 -15.78
C ASN A 455 10.56 -20.55 -14.46
N GLN A 456 9.52 -19.90 -13.96
CA GLN A 456 8.82 -20.26 -12.73
C GLN A 456 7.32 -20.34 -13.00
N ALA A 457 6.60 -21.14 -12.20
CA ALA A 457 5.17 -21.35 -12.40
C ALA A 457 4.35 -20.05 -12.41
N TRP A 458 4.73 -19.05 -11.62
CA TRP A 458 4.02 -17.77 -11.57
C TRP A 458 4.15 -16.94 -12.85
N MET A 459 5.12 -17.23 -13.71
CA MET A 459 5.43 -16.42 -14.90
C MET A 459 4.51 -16.70 -16.08
N VAL A 460 3.88 -17.88 -16.13
CA VAL A 460 3.12 -18.39 -17.30
C VAL A 460 2.02 -17.43 -17.76
N SER A 461 1.45 -16.65 -16.84
CA SER A 461 0.40 -15.65 -17.14
C SER A 461 0.74 -14.26 -16.61
N ALA A 462 2.01 -14.03 -16.24
CA ALA A 462 2.41 -12.79 -15.59
C ALA A 462 2.87 -11.71 -16.58
N THR A 463 2.70 -10.50 -16.09
CA THR A 463 3.33 -9.23 -16.45
C THR A 463 4.84 -9.10 -16.22
N ASP A 464 5.66 -8.59 -17.13
CA ASP A 464 6.87 -7.84 -16.74
C ASP A 464 6.50 -6.45 -16.16
N TYR A 465 7.48 -5.62 -15.81
CA TYR A 465 7.20 -4.27 -15.32
C TYR A 465 6.58 -3.33 -16.38
N ALA A 466 6.88 -3.54 -17.66
CA ALA A 466 6.35 -2.76 -18.80
C ALA A 466 5.00 -3.29 -19.33
N ASN A 467 4.37 -4.25 -18.63
CA ASN A 467 3.13 -4.94 -19.01
C ASN A 467 3.25 -5.89 -20.22
N ASN A 468 4.46 -6.33 -20.57
CA ASN A 468 4.68 -7.38 -21.56
C ASN A 468 4.56 -8.78 -20.93
N PRO A 469 4.27 -9.84 -21.71
CA PRO A 469 4.32 -11.21 -21.21
C PRO A 469 5.69 -11.52 -20.56
N ARG A 470 5.67 -12.06 -19.33
CA ARG A 470 6.88 -12.38 -18.56
C ARG A 470 7.68 -13.53 -19.18
N ILE A 471 7.07 -14.39 -19.97
CA ILE A 471 7.82 -15.36 -20.79
C ILE A 471 7.61 -14.96 -22.24
N TYR A 472 8.68 -14.53 -22.87
CA TYR A 472 8.79 -14.32 -24.30
C TYR A 472 9.87 -15.27 -24.84
N ASN A 473 9.77 -15.72 -26.09
CA ASN A 473 10.75 -16.66 -26.70
C ASN A 473 11.11 -17.94 -25.89
N SER A 474 10.20 -18.41 -25.04
CA SER A 474 10.32 -19.62 -24.20
C SER A 474 11.14 -19.50 -22.92
N ILE A 475 12.03 -18.51 -22.78
CA ILE A 475 12.85 -18.33 -21.57
C ILE A 475 12.69 -16.89 -21.07
N VAL A 476 12.53 -16.73 -19.77
CA VAL A 476 12.46 -15.42 -19.11
C VAL A 476 13.80 -14.69 -19.15
N ASP A 477 13.77 -13.37 -19.34
CA ASP A 477 14.94 -12.52 -19.15
C ASP A 477 15.30 -12.36 -17.67
N MET A 478 16.56 -12.07 -17.39
CA MET A 478 16.92 -11.58 -16.05
C MET A 478 16.52 -10.09 -15.94
N GLY A 479 15.95 -9.71 -14.81
CA GLY A 479 15.56 -8.33 -14.50
C GLY A 479 14.06 -8.09 -14.52
N ALA A 480 13.69 -6.81 -14.35
CA ALA A 480 12.29 -6.39 -14.23
C ALA A 480 11.55 -6.36 -15.57
N TYR A 481 12.27 -6.26 -16.69
CA TYR A 481 11.74 -6.08 -18.05
C TYR A 481 12.03 -7.32 -18.89
N GLU A 482 11.09 -7.68 -19.77
CA GLU A 482 11.30 -8.66 -20.83
C GLU A 482 11.53 -7.96 -22.16
N PHE A 483 12.51 -8.43 -22.91
CA PHE A 483 12.83 -8.00 -24.25
C PHE A 483 11.84 -8.59 -25.25
N GLN A 484 11.09 -7.73 -25.95
CA GLN A 484 10.02 -8.14 -26.87
C GLN A 484 10.46 -8.25 -28.34
N GLY A 485 11.75 -8.43 -28.63
CA GLY A 485 12.27 -8.52 -30.00
C GLY A 485 12.27 -7.21 -30.81
N ASN A 486 11.45 -6.23 -30.45
CA ASN A 486 11.29 -4.96 -31.15
C ASN A 486 12.21 -3.86 -30.59
N GLY A 487 13.52 -4.08 -30.67
CA GLY A 487 14.53 -3.04 -30.43
C GLY A 487 14.91 -2.33 -31.72
N THR A 488 13.99 -1.64 -32.41
CA THR A 488 14.34 -0.75 -33.53
C THR A 488 14.86 0.59 -32.99
N GLY A 489 16.07 0.56 -32.40
CA GLY A 489 16.95 1.73 -32.30
C GLY A 489 18.15 1.48 -33.23
N PRO A 490 18.77 2.52 -33.83
CA PRO A 490 19.87 2.31 -34.76
C PRO A 490 20.99 1.53 -34.06
N LEU A 491 21.55 0.54 -34.77
CA LEU A 491 22.78 -0.15 -34.42
C LEU A 491 23.82 0.84 -33.88
N SER A 492 24.01 0.88 -32.56
CA SER A 492 25.18 1.52 -31.95
C SER A 492 26.32 0.51 -31.94
N GLY A 493 26.84 0.21 -33.12
CA GLY A 493 28.13 -0.47 -33.24
C GLY A 493 29.23 0.52 -32.86
N ASN A 494 29.99 0.22 -31.80
CA ASN A 494 31.28 0.88 -31.58
C ASN A 494 32.25 0.41 -32.67
N PHE A 495 32.24 1.09 -33.82
CA PHE A 495 33.30 0.95 -34.80
C PHE A 495 34.51 1.75 -34.31
N THR A 496 35.48 1.06 -33.73
CA THR A 496 36.85 1.57 -33.63
C THR A 496 37.52 1.35 -34.97
N ALA A 497 37.75 2.41 -35.73
CA ALA A 497 38.70 2.36 -36.84
C ALA A 497 40.11 2.46 -36.25
N ASP A 498 40.94 1.45 -36.49
CA ASP A 498 42.39 1.54 -36.25
C ASP A 498 42.99 2.42 -37.36
N PRO A 499 43.96 3.30 -37.07
CA PRO A 499 44.46 4.33 -37.98
C PRO A 499 45.26 3.81 -39.18
#